data_AF-A0A852G0Z7-F1
#
_entry.id   AF-A0A852G0Z7-F1
#
_cell.length_a   1.000
_cell.length_b   1.000
_cell.length_c   1.000
_cell.angle_alpha   90.00
_cell.angle_beta   90.00
_cell.angle_gamma   90.00
#
_symmetry.space_group_name_H-M   'P 1'
#
loop_
_entity.id
_entity.type
_entity.pdbx_description
1 polymer ?
#
loop_
_entity_poly.entity_id
_entity_poly.type
_entity_poly.pdbx_seq_one_letter_code
_entity_poly.pdbx_strand_id
1 'polypeptide(L)' 'QTLITLCHYATSRDGRFFPAPDTFCPERWLRHRDTGDTPGDTPGPRHPFASLPFGLGPRSCVGRRLAELQLHMALAQV' A
#
# COMPACT_ATOMS: atom_id res chain seq x y z
N GLN A 1 -31.54 7.04 -2.31
CA GLN A 1 -30.19 7.00 -2.90
C GLN A 1 -29.26 6.30 -1.91
N THR A 2 -28.53 5.27 -2.34
CA THR A 2 -27.61 4.52 -1.47
C THR A 2 -26.18 5.06 -1.64
N LEU A 3 -25.53 5.42 -0.54
CA LEU A 3 -24.14 5.85 -0.54
C LEU A 3 -23.24 4.66 -0.18
N ILE A 4 -22.21 4.44 -0.98
CA ILE A 4 -21.17 3.44 -0.70
C ILE A 4 -19.85 4.19 -0.49
N THR A 5 -19.25 3.99 0.67
CA THR A 5 -17.98 4.63 1.05
C THR A 5 -16.93 3.57 1.35
N LEU A 6 -15.70 3.82 0.89
CA LEU A 6 -14.54 3.01 1.19
C LEU A 6 -13.76 3.65 2.34
N CYS A 7 -13.51 2.89 3.41
CA CYS A 7 -12.67 3.33 4.52
C CYS A 7 -11.24 2.82 4.31
N HIS A 8 -10.47 3.52 3.47
CA HIS A 8 -9.09 3.12 3.16
C HIS A 8 -8.20 3.04 4.41
N TYR A 9 -8.44 3.90 5.40
CA TYR A 9 -7.71 3.90 6.68
C TYR A 9 -7.90 2.60 7.47
N ALA A 10 -9.13 2.08 7.54
CA ALA A 10 -9.40 0.83 8.25
C ALA A 10 -8.75 -0.36 7.53
N THR A 11 -8.90 -0.44 6.21
CA THR A 11 -8.33 -1.55 5.42
C THR A 11 -6.80 -1.56 5.45
N SER A 12 -6.15 -0.39 5.37
CA SER A 12 -4.69 -0.28 5.39
C SER A 12 -4.05 -0.57 6.75
N ARG A 13 -4.86 -0.59 7.82
CA ARG A 13 -4.41 -0.92 9.19
C ARG A 13 -4.98 -2.23 9.71
N ASP A 14 -5.65 -3.00 8.88
CA ASP A 14 -6.21 -4.27 9.27
C ASP A 14 -5.09 -5.33 9.33
N GLY A 15 -4.89 -5.91 10.52
CA GLY A 15 -3.91 -6.97 10.77
C GLY A 15 -4.09 -8.21 9.88
N ARG A 16 -5.30 -8.44 9.35
CA ARG A 16 -5.58 -9.51 8.38
C ARG A 16 -4.88 -9.30 7.04
N PHE A 17 -4.61 -8.05 6.65
CA PHE A 17 -3.95 -7.73 5.40
C PHE A 17 -2.51 -7.24 5.60
N PHE A 18 -2.23 -6.60 6.74
CA PHE A 18 -0.94 -6.01 7.08
C PHE A 18 -0.48 -6.50 8.46
N PRO A 19 0.43 -7.51 8.54
CA PRO A 19 1.02 -7.92 9.81
C PRO A 19 1.75 -6.76 10.49
N ALA A 20 1.52 -6.53 11.79
CA ALA A 20 2.03 -5.35 12.51
C ALA A 20 1.68 -4.02 11.80
N PRO A 21 0.38 -3.68 11.64
CA PRO A 21 -0.08 -2.56 10.83
C PRO A 21 0.27 -1.19 11.42
N ASP A 22 0.55 -1.12 12.72
CA ASP A 22 0.92 0.11 13.43
C ASP A 22 2.44 0.37 13.40
N THR A 23 3.23 -0.58 12.87
CA THR A 23 4.68 -0.49 12.79
C THR A 23 5.11 0.01 11.42
N PHE A 24 6.01 0.99 11.39
CA PHE A 24 6.66 1.44 10.16
C PHE A 24 7.63 0.37 9.64
N CYS A 25 7.27 -0.31 8.56
CA CYS A 25 8.07 -1.35 7.90
C CYS A 25 8.06 -1.09 6.37
N PRO A 26 9.01 -0.30 5.85
CA PRO A 26 9.15 -0.02 4.42
C PRO A 26 9.41 -1.26 3.58
N GLU A 27 10.12 -2.23 4.14
CA GLU A 27 10.60 -3.46 3.49
C GLU A 27 9.43 -4.30 2.97
N ARG A 28 8.25 -4.16 3.58
CA ARG A 28 6.98 -4.75 3.17
C ARG A 28 6.59 -4.49 1.71
N TRP A 29 7.09 -3.41 1.11
CA TRP A 29 6.78 -3.03 -0.27
C TRP A 29 7.86 -3.43 -1.28
N LEU A 30 8.96 -4.04 -0.81
CA LEU A 30 10.03 -4.52 -1.68
C LEU A 30 9.61 -5.84 -2.36
N ARG A 31 10.02 -6.01 -3.62
CA ARG A 31 9.84 -7.26 -4.35
C ARG A 31 10.90 -8.26 -3.88
N HIS A 32 10.49 -9.35 -3.22
CA HIS A 32 11.39 -10.47 -2.97
C HIS A 32 11.72 -11.14 -4.31
N ARG A 33 12.96 -10.96 -4.76
CA ARG A 33 13.44 -11.60 -6.00
C ARG A 33 14.16 -12.92 -5.74
N ASP A 34 14.76 -13.13 -4.57
CA ASP A 34 15.76 -14.22 -4.41
C ASP A 34 15.81 -14.90 -3.02
N THR A 35 14.80 -14.77 -2.18
CA THR A 35 14.79 -15.47 -0.87
C THR A 35 13.83 -16.65 -0.96
N GLY A 36 14.28 -17.85 -0.61
CA GLY A 36 13.46 -19.08 -0.53
C GLY A 36 12.40 -19.03 0.58
N ASP A 37 11.78 -17.87 0.77
CA ASP A 37 10.78 -17.60 1.79
C ASP A 37 9.53 -18.38 1.43
N THR A 38 9.08 -19.16 2.40
CA THR A 38 7.86 -19.96 2.29
C THR A 38 6.68 -19.00 2.08
N PRO A 39 5.61 -19.37 1.33
CA PRO A 39 4.48 -18.49 0.99
C PRO A 39 3.68 -17.84 2.15
N GLY A 40 4.19 -17.84 3.39
CA GLY A 40 3.59 -17.22 4.58
C GLY A 40 4.46 -16.17 5.31
N ASP A 41 5.77 -16.05 4.99
CA ASP A 41 6.70 -15.17 5.72
C ASP A 41 6.92 -13.80 5.07
N THR A 42 6.39 -13.56 3.87
CA THR A 42 6.57 -12.28 3.19
C THR A 42 5.78 -11.18 3.93
N PRO A 43 6.41 -10.06 4.32
CA PRO A 43 5.71 -8.98 5.02
C PRO A 43 4.68 -8.25 4.16
N GLY A 44 4.62 -8.51 2.84
CA GLY A 44 3.75 -7.85 1.86
C GLY A 44 2.26 -7.83 2.21
N PRO A 45 1.47 -6.91 1.59
CA PRO A 45 0.02 -6.91 1.74
C PRO A 45 -0.55 -8.25 1.26
N ARG A 46 -1.37 -8.91 2.09
CA ARG A 46 -1.97 -10.20 1.73
C ARG A 46 -3.07 -10.10 0.65
N HIS A 47 -3.48 -8.89 0.27
CA HIS A 47 -4.47 -8.65 -0.75
C HIS A 47 -4.12 -7.41 -1.60
N PRO A 48 -4.19 -7.49 -2.95
CA PRO A 48 -3.70 -6.44 -3.85
C PRO A 48 -4.46 -5.11 -3.74
N PHE A 49 -5.70 -5.14 -3.23
CA PHE A 49 -6.52 -3.94 -3.03
C PHE A 49 -6.60 -3.51 -1.57
N ALA A 50 -5.78 -4.07 -0.68
CA ALA A 50 -5.79 -3.69 0.73
C ALA A 50 -5.20 -2.29 0.99
N SER A 51 -4.36 -1.79 0.09
CA SER A 51 -3.85 -0.42 0.09
C SER A 51 -4.21 0.27 -1.22
N LEU A 52 -5.01 1.34 -1.13
CA LEU A 52 -5.45 2.15 -2.26
C LEU A 52 -5.32 3.64 -1.93
N PRO A 53 -4.11 4.16 -1.64
CA PRO A 53 -3.90 5.53 -1.19
C PRO A 53 -4.35 6.58 -2.22
N PHE A 54 -4.38 6.22 -3.50
CA PHE A 54 -4.83 7.06 -4.60
C PHE A 54 -6.14 6.56 -5.23
N GLY A 55 -6.84 5.62 -4.59
CA GLY A 55 -8.02 4.96 -5.15
C GLY A 55 -7.73 4.10 -6.40
N LEU A 56 -8.79 3.53 -6.96
CA LEU A 56 -8.76 2.71 -8.18
C LEU A 56 -9.95 3.06 -9.08
N GLY A 57 -9.75 3.04 -10.40
CA GLY A 57 -10.81 3.24 -11.39
C GLY A 57 -11.15 4.71 -11.64
N PRO A 58 -12.38 5.02 -12.10
CA PRO A 58 -12.77 6.37 -12.56
C PRO A 58 -12.69 7.47 -11.50
N ARG A 59 -12.70 7.11 -10.21
CA ARG A 59 -12.57 8.04 -9.08
C ARG A 59 -11.19 8.00 -8.42
N SER A 60 -10.19 7.44 -9.11
CA SER A 60 -8.81 7.51 -8.64
C SER A 60 -8.25 8.92 -8.72
N CYS A 61 -7.23 9.20 -7.91
CA CYS A 61 -6.56 10.50 -7.86
C CYS A 61 -5.87 10.78 -9.20
N VAL A 62 -6.28 11.86 -9.87
CA VAL A 62 -5.66 12.34 -11.12
C VAL A 62 -4.18 12.70 -10.93
N GLY A 63 -3.82 13.15 -9.72
CA GLY A 63 -2.45 13.57 -9.37
C GLY A 63 -1.51 12.45 -8.96
N ARG A 64 -1.93 11.18 -9.00
CA ARG A 64 -1.13 10.04 -8.50
C ARG A 64 0.32 10.06 -9.00
N ARG A 65 0.52 10.17 -10.32
CA ARG A 65 1.86 10.12 -10.93
C ARG A 65 2.73 11.29 -10.49
N LEU A 66 2.14 12.48 -10.35
CA LEU A 66 2.85 13.66 -9.89
C LEU A 66 3.25 13.52 -8.42
N ALA A 67 2.34 13.05 -7.57
CA ALA A 67 2.61 12.81 -6.15
C ALA A 67 3.71 11.77 -5.93
N GLU A 68 3.65 10.64 -6.67
CA GLU A 68 4.69 9.60 -6.63
C GLU A 68 6.05 10.17 -7.08
N LEU A 69 6.09 10.92 -8.18
CA LEU A 69 7.32 11.57 -8.66
C LEU A 69 7.91 12.53 -7.62
N GLN A 70 7.08 13.42 -7.04
CA GLN A 70 7.52 14.36 -6.02
C GLN A 70 8.06 13.64 -4.78
N LEU A 71 7.41 12.57 -4.34
CA LEU A 71 7.88 11.77 -3.22
C LEU A 71 9.23 11.10 -3.51
N HIS A 72 9.41 10.53 -4.71
CA HIS A 72 10.67 9.93 -5.12
C HIS A 72 11.80 10.96 -5.20
N MET A 73 11.52 12.15 -5.78
CA MET A 73 12.50 13.23 -5.83
C MET A 73 12.88 13.71 -4.44
N ALA A 74 11.91 13.90 -3.56
CA ALA A 74 12.16 14.32 -2.17
C ALA A 74 13.05 13.31 -1.43
N LEU A 75 12.76 12.00 -1.55
CA LEU A 75 13.57 10.95 -0.94
C LEU A 75 14.99 10.86 -1.51
N ALA A 76 15.17 11.13 -2.80
CA ALA A 76 16.49 11.08 -3.44
C ALA A 76 17.38 12.30 -3.13
N GLN A 77 16.80 13.38 -2.58
CA GLN A 77 17.52 14.59 -2.19
C GLN A 77 17.94 14.62 -0.72
N VAL A 78 17.54 13.61 0.06
CA VAL A 78 17.95 13.43 1.46
C VAL A 78 19.30 12.74 1.55
#